data_AF-A0A367K6G5-F1
#
_entry.id   AF-A0A367K6G5-F1
#
_cell.length_a   1.000
_cell.length_b   1.000
_cell.length_c   1.000
_cell.angle_alpha   90.00
_cell.angle_beta   90.00
_cell.angle_gamma   90.00
#
_symmetry.space_group_name_H-M   'P 1'
#
loop_
_entity.id
_entity.type
_entity.pdbx_description
1 polymer ?
#
loop_
_entity_poly.entity_id
_entity_poly.type
_entity_poly.pdbx_seq_one_letter_code
_entity_poly.pdbx_strand_id
1 'polypeptide(L)'
;MLCFLFLVFLTDFYYHLFNFTKLGFRTRDSLTSGKKFKNVITTDGHSISFLFTRTVKKSLATTKNPSDFIDDIRNGCDIWGVDPGVSTILTAVDTSGRQRTTSLDEYYHLCGYNNANFIRMKHQEQHTAQFLKISNLSSLKTSNITEFAKACQERLSLYDDITSYYNENAWSSKLKFQCYIRKQKGVHEICKRLMHGSVKYNKKASTGVKTSSAENESKYCPPAPLDHPDKPRKTIIAFGDGMFNSSLRGNRGAPVRLIKKALQKYCGNQLEICMVDEYLTSQICNRCKSRNMDNVVTEKSKRRVHTILKCKQNTCNIVWNRDIMAAHSHL
;
A
#
# COMPACT_ATOMS: atom_id res chain seq x y z
N MET A 1 17.07 -40.42 6.43
CA MET A 1 18.04 -39.95 7.45
C MET A 1 19.10 -39.01 6.87
N LEU A 2 19.73 -39.32 5.73
CA LEU A 2 20.75 -38.45 5.08
C LEU A 2 20.28 -37.01 4.76
N CYS A 3 19.07 -36.85 4.22
CA CYS A 3 18.55 -35.52 3.84
C CYS A 3 18.33 -34.60 5.07
N PHE A 4 18.00 -35.19 6.22
CA PHE A 4 17.82 -34.46 7.49
C PHE A 4 19.15 -34.02 8.09
N LEU A 5 20.18 -34.88 8.04
CA LEU A 5 21.55 -34.53 8.46
C LEU A 5 22.12 -33.40 7.59
N PHE A 6 21.95 -33.47 6.26
CA PHE A 6 22.45 -32.44 5.34
C PHE A 6 21.82 -31.07 5.60
N LEU A 7 20.52 -31.02 5.87
CA LEU A 7 19.81 -29.79 6.25
C LEU A 7 20.26 -29.22 7.60
N VAL A 8 20.58 -30.07 8.57
CA VAL A 8 21.08 -29.65 9.89
C VAL A 8 22.45 -29.00 9.78
N PHE A 9 23.40 -29.64 9.09
CA PHE A 9 24.74 -29.08 8.87
C PHE A 9 24.70 -27.75 8.11
N LEU A 10 23.83 -27.63 7.10
CA LEU A 10 23.70 -26.40 6.33
C LEU A 10 23.11 -25.24 7.16
N THR A 11 22.20 -25.54 8.08
CA THR A 11 21.63 -24.54 8.99
C THR A 11 22.69 -23.99 9.93
N ASP A 12 23.50 -24.88 10.51
CA ASP A 12 24.56 -24.50 11.45
C ASP A 12 25.68 -23.73 10.74
N PHE A 13 26.06 -24.17 9.53
CA PHE A 13 26.99 -23.44 8.67
C PHE A 13 26.51 -22.00 8.42
N TYR A 14 25.25 -21.80 8.01
CA TYR A 14 24.70 -20.47 7.79
C TYR A 14 24.59 -19.64 9.08
N TYR A 15 24.22 -20.26 10.21
CA TYR A 15 24.11 -19.59 11.51
C TYR A 15 25.43 -18.93 11.90
N HIS A 16 26.54 -19.65 11.73
CA HIS A 16 27.88 -19.15 12.00
C HIS A 16 28.38 -18.18 10.92
N LEU A 17 28.27 -18.55 9.65
CA LEU A 17 28.78 -17.75 8.52
C LEU A 17 28.19 -16.33 8.49
N PHE A 18 26.87 -16.20 8.70
CA PHE A 18 26.18 -14.91 8.66
C PHE A 18 25.93 -14.30 10.04
N ASN A 19 26.43 -14.95 11.10
CA ASN A 19 26.29 -14.51 12.48
C ASN A 19 24.84 -14.14 12.86
N PHE A 20 23.96 -15.13 12.82
CA PHE A 20 22.52 -14.95 13.06
C PHE A 20 22.20 -14.41 14.46
N THR A 21 23.13 -14.49 15.42
CA THR A 21 22.98 -13.84 16.73
C THR A 21 22.81 -12.32 16.60
N LYS A 22 23.56 -11.69 15.68
CA LYS A 22 23.42 -10.24 15.36
C LYS A 22 22.07 -9.91 14.71
N LEU A 23 21.42 -10.90 14.09
CA LEU A 23 20.10 -10.77 13.49
C LEU A 23 18.96 -11.03 14.49
N GLY A 24 19.28 -11.24 15.78
CA GLY A 24 18.31 -11.47 16.85
C GLY A 24 17.95 -12.94 17.10
N PHE A 25 18.57 -13.87 16.38
CA PHE A 25 18.42 -15.31 16.59
C PHE A 25 19.51 -15.78 17.55
N ARG A 26 19.24 -15.66 18.86
CA ARG A 26 20.23 -15.90 19.92
C ARG A 26 20.71 -17.35 20.01
N THR A 27 19.88 -18.29 19.57
CA THR A 27 20.18 -19.73 19.58
C THR A 27 19.84 -20.37 18.24
N ARG A 28 20.51 -21.48 17.93
CA ARG A 28 20.22 -22.27 16.72
C ARG A 28 18.77 -22.72 16.65
N ASP A 29 18.18 -23.12 17.77
CA ASP A 29 16.77 -23.55 17.83
C ASP A 29 15.77 -22.41 17.57
N SER A 30 16.21 -21.15 17.67
CA SER A 30 15.39 -20.00 17.25
C SER A 30 15.19 -19.93 15.73
N LEU A 31 16.02 -20.63 14.94
CA LEU A 31 15.82 -20.77 13.49
C LEU A 31 14.77 -21.83 13.12
N THR A 32 14.40 -22.71 14.05
CA THR A 32 13.46 -23.81 13.81
C THR A 32 12.15 -23.66 14.61
N SER A 33 12.10 -22.72 15.56
CA SER A 33 10.92 -22.42 16.38
C SER A 33 10.19 -21.15 15.89
N GLY A 34 8.86 -21.21 15.78
CA GLY A 34 8.02 -20.11 15.31
C GLY A 34 8.23 -19.74 13.83
N LYS A 35 9.22 -18.87 13.55
CA LYS A 35 9.66 -18.52 12.19
C LYS A 35 10.80 -19.48 11.78
N LYS A 36 10.48 -20.48 10.98
CA LYS A 36 11.42 -21.49 10.49
C LYS A 36 12.24 -20.99 9.31
N PHE A 37 13.55 -20.89 9.48
CA PHE A 37 14.48 -20.64 8.36
C PHE A 37 14.40 -21.81 7.38
N LYS A 38 14.31 -21.50 6.08
CA LYS A 38 14.17 -22.51 5.03
C LYS A 38 15.51 -23.02 4.49
N ASN A 39 16.63 -22.57 5.03
CA ASN A 39 17.96 -22.76 4.43
C ASN A 39 18.05 -22.25 2.99
N VAL A 40 17.22 -21.25 2.67
CA VAL A 40 17.19 -20.59 1.38
C VAL A 40 17.64 -19.16 1.57
N ILE A 41 18.69 -18.81 0.84
CA ILE A 41 19.24 -17.47 0.77
C ILE A 41 19.01 -16.99 -0.66
N THR A 42 18.40 -15.83 -0.81
CA THR A 42 18.24 -15.17 -2.11
C THR A 42 19.01 -13.88 -2.13
N THR A 43 19.43 -13.46 -3.31
CA THR A 43 20.08 -12.16 -3.51
C THR A 43 19.52 -11.51 -4.76
N ASP A 44 19.36 -10.18 -4.72
CA ASP A 44 19.02 -9.36 -5.89
C ASP A 44 20.26 -8.70 -6.51
N GLY A 45 21.46 -9.12 -6.09
CA GLY A 45 22.75 -8.52 -6.49
C GLY A 45 23.14 -7.30 -5.66
N HIS A 46 22.26 -6.82 -4.78
CA HIS A 46 22.52 -5.71 -3.86
C HIS A 46 22.38 -6.13 -2.39
N SER A 47 21.45 -7.04 -2.10
CA SER A 47 21.11 -7.45 -0.74
C SER A 47 20.90 -8.94 -0.65
N ILE A 48 21.30 -9.50 0.50
CA ILE A 48 21.06 -10.89 0.84
C ILE A 48 19.76 -10.96 1.66
N SER A 49 18.86 -11.85 1.27
CA SER A 49 17.59 -12.11 1.93
C SER A 49 17.56 -13.55 2.44
N PHE A 50 17.25 -13.70 3.72
CA PHE A 50 17.09 -15.00 4.36
C PHE A 50 15.60 -15.38 4.37
N LEU A 51 15.25 -16.52 3.79
CA LEU A 51 13.86 -16.94 3.70
C LEU A 51 13.41 -17.63 4.98
N PHE A 52 12.46 -17.01 5.68
CA PHE A 52 11.79 -17.59 6.82
C PHE A 52 10.33 -17.90 6.49
N THR A 53 9.85 -19.02 6.98
CA THR A 53 8.44 -19.41 6.93
C THR A 53 7.85 -19.45 8.32
N ARG A 54 6.56 -19.19 8.44
CA ARG A 54 5.84 -19.33 9.70
C ARG A 54 4.53 -20.01 9.41
N THR A 55 4.11 -20.91 10.28
CA THR A 55 2.75 -21.44 10.23
C THR A 55 1.77 -20.28 10.41
N VAL A 56 1.05 -19.95 9.35
CA VAL A 56 -0.02 -18.95 9.43
C VAL A 56 -1.15 -19.64 10.17
N LYS A 57 -1.55 -19.14 11.35
CA LYS A 57 -2.86 -19.48 11.90
C LYS A 57 -3.87 -19.03 10.84
N LYS A 58 -4.53 -19.98 10.16
CA LYS A 58 -5.70 -19.65 9.33
C LYS A 58 -6.64 -18.90 10.27
N SER A 59 -6.85 -17.61 10.06
CA SER A 59 -7.93 -16.93 10.75
C SER A 59 -9.19 -17.61 10.26
N LEU A 60 -9.83 -18.40 11.13
CA LEU A 60 -11.22 -18.81 11.01
C LEU A 60 -12.13 -17.58 11.19
N ALA A 61 -11.77 -16.43 10.61
CA ALA A 61 -12.64 -15.29 10.52
C ALA A 61 -13.71 -15.69 9.50
N THR A 62 -14.80 -16.24 10.01
CA THR A 62 -16.04 -16.41 9.26
C THR A 62 -16.33 -15.08 8.58
N THR A 63 -16.49 -15.10 7.26
CA THR A 63 -16.87 -13.92 6.51
C THR A 63 -18.22 -13.45 7.05
N LYS A 64 -18.23 -12.31 7.75
CA LYS A 64 -19.46 -11.76 8.31
C LYS A 64 -20.31 -11.21 7.18
N ASN A 65 -21.56 -11.61 7.15
CA ASN A 65 -22.55 -11.12 6.20
C ASN A 65 -23.12 -9.79 6.71
N PRO A 66 -23.71 -8.96 5.82
CA PRO A 66 -24.37 -7.72 6.23
C PRO A 66 -25.39 -7.89 7.37
N SER A 67 -26.08 -9.03 7.43
CA SER A 67 -27.05 -9.38 8.48
C SER A 67 -26.42 -9.45 9.88
N ASP A 68 -25.14 -9.79 9.99
CA ASP A 68 -24.46 -10.00 11.26
C ASP A 68 -24.19 -8.69 12.02
N PHE A 69 -24.45 -7.55 11.37
CA PHE A 69 -24.17 -6.21 11.89
C PHE A 69 -25.40 -5.45 12.37
N ILE A 70 -26.61 -6.01 12.25
CA ILE A 70 -27.87 -5.31 12.55
C ILE A 70 -27.87 -4.71 13.97
N ASP A 71 -27.39 -5.47 14.96
CA ASP A 71 -27.36 -4.99 16.35
C ASP A 71 -26.29 -3.91 16.56
N ASP A 72 -25.13 -4.01 15.91
CA ASP A 72 -24.11 -2.96 15.94
C ASP A 72 -24.64 -1.64 15.35
N ILE A 73 -25.40 -1.75 14.25
CA ILE A 73 -26.04 -0.61 13.58
C ILE A 73 -27.08 0.03 14.49
N ARG A 74 -27.94 -0.77 15.13
CA ARG A 74 -28.93 -0.30 16.13
C ARG A 74 -28.26 0.38 17.32
N ASN A 75 -27.08 -0.09 17.71
CA ASN A 75 -26.27 0.48 18.80
C ASN A 75 -25.47 1.73 18.37
N GLY A 76 -25.64 2.22 17.14
CA GLY A 76 -25.08 3.49 16.68
C GLY A 76 -23.61 3.41 16.24
N CYS A 77 -23.19 2.29 15.65
CA CYS A 77 -21.86 2.18 15.04
C CYS A 77 -21.67 3.13 13.84
N ASP A 78 -20.42 3.48 13.54
CA ASP A 78 -20.08 4.21 12.30
C ASP A 78 -19.97 3.22 11.15
N ILE A 79 -20.64 3.46 10.03
CA ILE A 79 -20.57 2.61 8.82
C ILE A 79 -19.93 3.39 7.68
N TRP A 80 -18.91 2.82 7.06
CA TRP A 80 -18.25 3.37 5.88
C TRP A 80 -18.31 2.38 4.72
N GLY A 81 -18.89 2.80 3.60
CA GLY A 81 -18.77 2.14 2.31
C GLY A 81 -17.45 2.56 1.68
N VAL A 82 -16.62 1.60 1.28
CA VAL A 82 -15.24 1.83 0.83
C VAL A 82 -15.04 1.22 -0.54
N ASP A 83 -14.70 2.07 -1.50
CA ASP A 83 -14.35 1.72 -2.87
C ASP A 83 -12.82 1.84 -3.06
N PRO A 84 -12.10 0.71 -3.27
CA PRO A 84 -10.69 0.72 -3.59
C PRO A 84 -10.43 1.00 -5.08
N GLY A 85 -9.74 2.10 -5.39
CA GLY A 85 -9.40 2.47 -6.77
C GLY A 85 -7.90 2.41 -7.11
N VAL A 86 -7.58 2.91 -8.31
CA VAL A 86 -6.19 2.99 -8.82
C VAL A 86 -5.58 4.37 -8.60
N SER A 87 -6.20 5.44 -9.12
CA SER A 87 -5.73 6.82 -8.96
C SER A 87 -6.14 7.41 -7.61
N THR A 88 -7.39 7.20 -7.21
CA THR A 88 -7.87 7.36 -5.85
C THR A 88 -7.83 6.00 -5.20
N ILE A 89 -6.78 5.72 -4.41
CA ILE A 89 -6.54 4.37 -3.88
C ILE A 89 -7.58 3.91 -2.86
N LEU A 90 -8.34 4.87 -2.33
CA LEU A 90 -9.37 4.65 -1.34
C LEU A 90 -10.37 5.81 -1.41
N THR A 91 -11.63 5.50 -1.70
CA THR A 91 -12.76 6.40 -1.55
C THR A 91 -13.71 5.79 -0.52
N ALA A 92 -14.10 6.58 0.48
CA ALA A 92 -15.01 6.12 1.51
C ALA A 92 -16.14 7.12 1.74
N VAL A 93 -17.35 6.60 1.91
CA VAL A 93 -18.57 7.38 2.15
C VAL A 93 -19.29 6.78 3.36
N ASP A 94 -19.83 7.61 4.24
CA ASP A 94 -20.68 7.14 5.35
C ASP A 94 -22.17 7.36 5.06
N THR A 95 -23.03 6.87 5.97
CA THR A 95 -24.50 6.97 5.84
C THR A 95 -25.03 8.40 5.84
N SER A 96 -24.26 9.37 6.34
CA SER A 96 -24.62 10.80 6.28
C SER A 96 -24.06 11.52 5.06
N GLY A 97 -23.32 10.80 4.19
CA GLY A 97 -22.70 11.35 2.99
C GLY A 97 -21.34 12.00 3.23
N ARG A 98 -20.73 11.84 4.41
CA ARG A 98 -19.35 12.25 4.68
C ARG A 98 -18.41 11.48 3.78
N GLN A 99 -17.37 12.14 3.29
CA GLN A 99 -16.43 11.55 2.34
C GLN A 99 -15.01 11.57 2.88
N ARG A 100 -14.28 10.48 2.68
CA ARG A 100 -12.86 10.37 3.01
C ARG A 100 -12.14 9.74 1.83
N THR A 101 -11.13 10.43 1.32
CA THR A 101 -10.38 9.96 0.14
C THR A 101 -8.88 9.94 0.41
N THR A 102 -8.19 9.04 -0.29
CA THR A 102 -6.73 9.03 -0.38
C THR A 102 -6.34 8.84 -1.83
N SER A 103 -5.57 9.77 -2.39
CA SER A 103 -5.04 9.63 -3.75
C SER A 103 -3.73 8.83 -3.76
N LEU A 104 -3.35 8.33 -4.92
CA LEU A 104 -2.08 7.64 -5.13
C LEU A 104 -0.89 8.58 -4.87
N ASP A 105 -0.96 9.83 -5.33
CA ASP A 105 0.10 10.83 -5.07
C ASP A 105 0.23 11.14 -3.58
N GLU A 106 -0.90 11.26 -2.87
CA GLU A 106 -0.91 11.45 -1.43
C GLU A 106 -0.27 10.26 -0.71
N TYR A 107 -0.57 9.02 -1.12
CA TYR A 107 0.08 7.83 -0.59
C TYR A 107 1.60 7.84 -0.80
N TYR A 108 2.05 8.23 -2.00
CA TYR A 108 3.48 8.31 -2.32
C TYR A 108 4.20 9.37 -1.50
N HIS A 109 3.53 10.50 -1.25
CA HIS A 109 4.02 11.55 -0.37
C HIS A 109 4.12 11.08 1.09
N LEU A 110 3.05 10.48 1.63
CA LEU A 110 3.01 9.92 3.00
C LEU A 110 4.11 8.87 3.23
N CYS A 111 4.38 8.04 2.24
CA CYS A 111 5.43 7.02 2.32
C CYS A 111 6.84 7.59 2.08
N GLY A 112 6.95 8.85 1.68
CA GLY A 112 8.22 9.50 1.38
C GLY A 112 8.95 8.93 0.17
N TYR A 113 8.24 8.30 -0.78
CA TYR A 113 8.88 7.74 -1.98
C TYR A 113 9.48 8.83 -2.87
N ASN A 114 8.81 9.97 -2.99
CA ASN A 114 9.33 11.09 -3.78
C ASN A 114 10.64 11.62 -3.18
N ASN A 115 10.71 11.78 -1.87
CA ASN A 115 11.93 12.16 -1.16
C ASN A 115 13.04 11.10 -1.33
N ALA A 116 12.70 9.81 -1.26
CA ALA A 116 13.68 8.75 -1.47
C ALA A 116 14.22 8.72 -2.91
N ASN A 117 13.38 9.00 -3.90
CA ASN A 117 13.82 9.15 -5.29
C ASN A 117 14.74 10.36 -5.46
N PHE A 118 14.39 11.49 -4.85
CA PHE A 118 15.23 12.69 -4.84
C PHE A 118 16.63 12.41 -4.23
N ILE A 119 16.68 11.74 -3.07
CA ILE A 119 17.95 11.37 -2.43
C ILE A 119 18.79 10.44 -3.33
N ARG A 120 18.16 9.47 -4.01
CA ARG A 120 18.85 8.58 -4.96
C ARG A 120 19.40 9.33 -6.16
N MET A 121 18.61 10.24 -6.74
CA MET A 121 19.07 11.06 -7.87
C MET A 121 20.25 11.94 -7.45
N LYS A 122 20.16 12.63 -6.32
CA LYS A 122 21.26 13.44 -5.80
C LYS A 122 22.53 12.62 -5.56
N HIS A 123 22.40 11.41 -5.00
CA HIS A 123 23.54 10.51 -4.83
C HIS A 123 24.12 10.06 -6.18
N GLN A 124 23.28 9.74 -7.17
CA GLN A 124 23.73 9.41 -8.52
C GLN A 124 24.51 10.56 -9.16
N GLU A 125 24.01 11.79 -9.04
CA GLU A 125 24.67 13.01 -9.54
C GLU A 125 26.03 13.23 -8.88
N GLN A 126 26.10 13.13 -7.55
CA GLN A 126 27.33 13.30 -6.77
C GLN A 126 28.39 12.23 -7.07
N HIS A 127 27.94 11.00 -7.39
CA HIS A 127 28.82 9.84 -7.63
C HIS A 127 28.73 9.35 -9.08
N THR A 128 28.56 10.28 -10.04
CA THR A 128 28.26 9.98 -11.46
C THR A 128 29.26 9.00 -12.07
N ALA A 129 30.57 9.18 -11.85
CA ALA A 129 31.60 8.30 -12.42
C ALA A 129 31.48 6.85 -11.93
N GLN A 130 31.27 6.64 -10.62
CA GLN A 130 31.05 5.32 -10.03
C GLN A 130 29.73 4.72 -10.54
N PHE A 131 28.66 5.53 -10.58
CA PHE A 131 27.37 5.08 -11.10
C PHE A 131 27.46 4.60 -12.55
N LEU A 132 28.15 5.33 -13.43
CA LEU A 132 28.34 4.94 -14.83
C LEU A 132 29.04 3.59 -14.96
N LYS A 133 30.14 3.36 -14.21
CA LYS A 133 30.81 2.04 -14.16
C LYS A 133 29.85 0.93 -13.74
N ILE A 134 29.07 1.14 -12.68
CA ILE A 134 28.14 0.15 -12.11
C ILE A 134 26.97 -0.13 -13.06
N SER A 135 26.43 0.91 -13.70
CA SER A 135 25.26 0.80 -14.59
C SER A 135 25.55 0.04 -15.88
N ASN A 136 26.81 0.03 -16.32
CA ASN A 136 27.28 -0.64 -17.54
C ASN A 136 27.76 -2.08 -17.30
N LEU A 137 27.63 -2.61 -16.08
CA LEU A 137 28.03 -3.99 -15.76
C LEU A 137 27.21 -5.02 -16.56
N SER A 138 27.89 -6.09 -17.00
CA SER A 138 27.21 -7.22 -17.67
C SER A 138 26.13 -7.83 -16.75
N SER A 139 25.03 -8.30 -17.35
CA SER A 139 23.92 -8.90 -16.60
C SER A 139 24.29 -10.27 -16.03
N LEU A 140 23.91 -10.54 -14.77
CA LEU A 140 23.99 -11.89 -14.18
C LEU A 140 22.84 -12.80 -14.64
N LYS A 141 21.81 -12.26 -15.30
CA LYS A 141 20.66 -13.01 -15.79
C LYS A 141 20.95 -13.56 -17.18
N THR A 142 21.83 -14.55 -17.26
CA THR A 142 22.19 -15.25 -18.50
C THR A 142 22.23 -16.76 -18.26
N SER A 143 21.88 -17.54 -19.28
CA SER A 143 22.04 -19.00 -19.29
C SER A 143 23.41 -19.42 -19.84
N ASN A 144 24.22 -18.48 -20.35
CA ASN A 144 25.54 -18.75 -20.90
C ASN A 144 26.61 -18.64 -19.80
N ILE A 145 27.37 -19.73 -19.60
CA ILE A 145 28.37 -19.82 -18.53
C ILE A 145 29.54 -18.84 -18.72
N THR A 146 29.93 -18.55 -19.96
CA THR A 146 31.02 -17.62 -20.28
C THR A 146 30.60 -16.18 -19.99
N GLU A 147 29.38 -15.80 -20.38
CA GLU A 147 28.82 -14.48 -20.06
C GLU A 147 28.63 -14.30 -18.55
N PHE A 148 28.17 -15.35 -17.86
CA PHE A 148 28.06 -15.35 -16.41
C PHE A 148 29.43 -15.18 -15.72
N ALA A 149 30.44 -15.93 -16.18
CA ALA A 149 31.81 -15.82 -15.67
C ALA A 149 32.37 -14.41 -15.86
N LYS A 150 32.20 -13.83 -17.06
CA LYS A 150 32.56 -12.43 -17.36
C LYS A 150 31.87 -11.44 -16.41
N ALA A 151 30.54 -11.58 -16.24
CA ALA A 151 29.76 -10.71 -15.37
C ALA A 151 30.17 -10.81 -13.88
N CYS A 152 30.63 -11.99 -13.43
CA CYS A 152 31.21 -12.19 -12.11
C CYS A 152 32.59 -11.52 -12.00
N GLN A 153 33.46 -11.71 -13.00
CA GLN A 153 34.81 -11.12 -13.00
C GLN A 153 34.76 -9.59 -12.98
N GLU A 154 33.90 -8.96 -13.80
CA GLU A 154 33.71 -7.51 -13.80
C GLU A 154 33.29 -6.97 -12.42
N ARG A 155 32.40 -7.68 -11.72
CA ARG A 155 31.94 -7.29 -10.38
C ARG A 155 33.01 -7.48 -9.31
N LEU A 156 33.83 -8.53 -9.42
CA LEU A 156 34.96 -8.75 -8.52
C LEU A 156 36.01 -7.65 -8.71
N SER A 157 36.32 -7.29 -9.96
CA SER A 157 37.26 -6.20 -10.26
C SER A 157 36.76 -4.82 -9.80
N LEU A 158 35.45 -4.59 -9.80
CA LEU A 158 34.82 -3.34 -9.34
C LEU A 158 34.24 -3.45 -7.93
N TYR A 159 34.66 -4.44 -7.13
CA TYR A 159 34.07 -4.72 -5.83
C TYR A 159 34.10 -3.50 -4.89
N ASP A 160 35.23 -2.80 -4.83
CA ASP A 160 35.38 -1.62 -3.97
C ASP A 160 34.50 -0.45 -4.45
N ASP A 161 34.47 -0.18 -5.75
CA ASP A 161 33.61 0.86 -6.36
C ASP A 161 32.11 0.57 -6.09
N ILE A 162 31.67 -0.68 -6.24
CA ILE A 162 30.28 -1.10 -5.98
C ILE A 162 29.96 -0.97 -4.49
N THR A 163 30.86 -1.46 -3.64
CA THR A 163 30.67 -1.49 -2.20
C THR A 163 30.66 -0.08 -1.63
N SER A 164 31.60 0.79 -2.01
CA SER A 164 31.61 2.19 -1.58
C SER A 164 30.34 2.90 -2.04
N TYR A 165 29.96 2.76 -3.32
CA TYR A 165 28.80 3.44 -3.87
C TYR A 165 27.49 3.13 -3.12
N TYR A 166 27.29 1.89 -2.68
CA TYR A 166 26.04 1.48 -2.01
C TYR A 166 26.10 1.45 -0.49
N ASN A 167 27.28 1.19 0.09
CA ASN A 167 27.45 0.95 1.52
C ASN A 167 28.20 2.07 2.24
N GLU A 168 28.72 3.08 1.55
CA GLU A 168 29.30 4.26 2.20
C GLU A 168 28.28 4.86 3.17
N ASN A 169 28.69 4.98 4.44
CA ASN A 169 27.83 5.43 5.54
C ASN A 169 26.48 4.68 5.66
N ALA A 170 26.39 3.49 5.07
CA ALA A 170 25.18 2.68 4.89
C ALA A 170 23.98 3.45 4.32
N TRP A 171 24.20 4.47 3.48
CA TRP A 171 23.14 5.39 3.04
C TRP A 171 21.98 4.67 2.34
N SER A 172 22.27 3.70 1.46
CA SER A 172 21.25 2.97 0.69
C SER A 172 20.37 2.12 1.61
N SER A 173 21.00 1.39 2.54
CA SER A 173 20.32 0.56 3.53
C SER A 173 19.49 1.39 4.52
N LYS A 174 20.04 2.51 5.01
CA LYS A 174 19.31 3.48 5.84
C LYS A 174 18.09 4.01 5.10
N LEU A 175 18.24 4.41 3.83
CA LEU A 175 17.13 4.90 3.01
C LEU A 175 16.06 3.83 2.81
N LYS A 176 16.44 2.59 2.47
CA LYS A 176 15.51 1.45 2.34
C LYS A 176 14.73 1.20 3.63
N PHE A 177 15.40 1.22 4.79
CA PHE A 177 14.76 1.05 6.09
C PHE A 177 13.80 2.19 6.42
N GLN A 178 14.18 3.44 6.15
CA GLN A 178 13.30 4.60 6.32
C GLN A 178 12.07 4.52 5.42
N CYS A 179 12.22 4.14 4.15
CA CYS A 179 11.09 3.90 3.25
C CYS A 179 10.16 2.80 3.79
N TYR A 180 10.73 1.71 4.33
CA TYR A 180 9.93 0.65 4.94
C TYR A 180 9.11 1.15 6.13
N ILE A 181 9.73 1.87 7.07
CA ILE A 181 9.04 2.46 8.23
C ILE A 181 7.94 3.42 7.77
N ARG A 182 8.28 4.35 6.87
CA ARG A 182 7.33 5.36 6.36
C ARG A 182 6.16 4.70 5.63
N LYS A 183 6.40 3.62 4.88
CA LYS A 183 5.34 2.82 4.25
C LYS A 183 4.38 2.23 5.28
N GLN A 184 4.90 1.65 6.38
CA GLN A 184 4.03 1.13 7.45
C GLN A 184 3.23 2.26 8.12
N LYS A 185 3.89 3.38 8.43
CA LYS A 185 3.23 4.57 9.02
C LYS A 185 2.16 5.16 8.10
N GLY A 186 2.45 5.29 6.81
CA GLY A 186 1.52 5.81 5.81
C GLY A 186 0.30 4.91 5.64
N VAL A 187 0.47 3.59 5.57
CA VAL A 187 -0.67 2.65 5.53
C VAL A 187 -1.49 2.73 6.83
N HIS A 188 -0.84 2.84 7.98
CA HIS A 188 -1.53 3.00 9.26
C HIS A 188 -2.33 4.31 9.32
N GLU A 189 -1.76 5.42 8.86
CA GLU A 189 -2.45 6.71 8.76
C GLU A 189 -3.69 6.61 7.87
N ILE A 190 -3.61 5.89 6.75
CA ILE A 190 -4.76 5.64 5.88
C ILE A 190 -5.83 4.79 6.58
N CYS A 191 -5.45 3.83 7.42
CA CYS A 191 -6.43 3.08 8.23
C CYS A 191 -7.12 3.99 9.25
N LYS A 192 -6.36 4.88 9.92
CA LYS A 192 -6.93 5.86 10.87
C LYS A 192 -7.91 6.81 10.20
N ARG A 193 -7.71 7.11 8.91
CA ARG A 193 -8.69 7.89 8.14
C ARG A 193 -10.06 7.25 8.14
N LEU A 194 -10.18 5.94 8.12
CA LEU A 194 -11.49 5.25 8.15
C LEU A 194 -12.02 5.04 9.57
N MET A 195 -11.15 5.14 10.56
CA MET A 195 -11.50 5.04 11.97
C MET A 195 -11.49 6.45 12.60
N HIS A 196 -10.80 6.60 13.72
CA HIS A 196 -10.58 7.86 14.43
C HIS A 196 -9.07 8.16 14.53
N GLY A 197 -8.73 9.43 14.77
CA GLY A 197 -7.37 9.85 15.10
C GLY A 197 -6.44 10.06 13.89
N SER A 198 -7.00 10.19 12.69
CA SER A 198 -6.27 10.61 11.49
C SER A 198 -5.81 12.06 11.63
N VAL A 199 -4.56 12.35 11.30
CA VAL A 199 -4.04 13.74 11.30
C VAL A 199 -4.75 14.57 10.24
N LYS A 200 -5.11 13.96 9.10
CA LYS A 200 -5.77 14.64 7.98
C LYS A 200 -7.12 15.26 8.34
N TYR A 201 -7.86 14.65 9.27
CA TYR A 201 -9.24 15.05 9.60
C TYR A 201 -9.41 15.56 11.04
N ASN A 202 -8.31 15.72 11.78
CA ASN A 202 -8.33 16.19 13.17
C ASN A 202 -8.27 17.73 13.26
N LYS A 203 -9.20 18.34 14.01
CA LYS A 203 -9.25 19.80 14.27
C LYS A 203 -7.93 20.38 14.78
N LYS A 204 -7.22 19.68 15.67
CA LYS A 204 -6.01 20.19 16.32
C LYS A 204 -4.78 20.25 15.40
N ALA A 205 -4.82 19.56 14.25
CA ALA A 205 -3.76 19.63 13.24
C ALA A 205 -3.95 20.84 12.29
N SER A 206 -5.16 21.39 12.19
CA SER A 206 -5.47 22.57 11.35
C SER A 206 -4.92 23.89 11.89
N THR A 207 -4.44 23.93 13.14
CA THR A 207 -3.90 25.14 13.78
C THR A 207 -2.38 25.29 13.65
N GLY A 208 -1.71 24.44 12.87
CA GLY A 208 -0.26 24.47 12.69
C GLY A 208 0.18 24.49 11.23
N VAL A 209 0.74 25.63 10.80
CA VAL A 209 1.54 25.85 9.58
C VAL A 209 0.77 25.93 8.26
N LYS A 210 0.39 27.16 7.90
CA LYS A 210 0.29 27.58 6.49
C LYS A 210 1.71 27.76 5.97
N THR A 211 2.24 26.82 5.17
CA THR A 211 3.33 27.15 4.24
C THR A 211 2.71 27.65 2.94
N SER A 212 3.06 28.88 2.59
CA SER A 212 2.62 29.61 1.42
C SER A 212 3.28 29.10 0.12
N SER A 213 2.64 29.52 -0.98
CA SER A 213 3.05 29.53 -2.39
C SER A 213 3.03 28.22 -3.18
N ALA A 214 1.90 27.96 -3.82
CA ALA A 214 1.84 27.84 -5.28
C ALA A 214 0.39 28.07 -5.74
N GLU A 215 0.19 29.11 -6.55
CA GLU A 215 -1.01 29.36 -7.33
C GLU A 215 -1.32 28.11 -8.17
N ASN A 216 -2.45 27.47 -7.90
CA ASN A 216 -3.05 26.51 -8.83
C ASN A 216 -4.56 26.62 -8.67
N GLU A 217 -5.20 26.83 -9.81
CA GLU A 217 -6.61 27.09 -10.00
C GLU A 217 -7.53 26.17 -9.17
N SER A 218 -8.60 26.78 -8.70
CA SER A 218 -9.63 26.24 -7.83
C SER A 218 -10.21 24.90 -8.31
N LYS A 219 -9.70 23.79 -7.76
CA LYS A 219 -10.54 22.61 -7.51
C LYS A 219 -11.13 22.74 -6.11
N TYR A 220 -12.38 23.23 -6.05
CA TYR A 220 -13.17 23.12 -4.84
C TYR A 220 -13.36 21.64 -4.50
N CYS A 221 -12.68 21.17 -3.45
CA CYS A 221 -12.99 19.92 -2.78
C CYS A 221 -13.56 20.30 -1.41
N PRO A 222 -14.81 19.91 -1.08
CA PRO A 222 -15.35 20.20 0.24
C PRO A 222 -14.43 19.59 1.31
N PRO A 223 -14.09 20.33 2.39
CA PRO A 223 -13.31 19.77 3.48
C PRO A 223 -14.09 18.59 4.06
N ALA A 224 -13.38 17.49 4.29
CA ALA A 224 -14.01 16.32 4.89
C ALA A 224 -14.63 16.72 6.24
N PRO A 225 -15.89 16.36 6.49
CA PRO A 225 -16.54 16.62 7.75
C PRO A 225 -15.76 15.98 8.90
N LEU A 226 -15.70 16.71 10.00
CA LEU A 226 -14.83 16.46 11.14
C LEU A 226 -15.06 15.06 11.73
N ASP A 227 -13.98 14.43 12.20
CA ASP A 227 -14.07 13.27 13.09
C ASP A 227 -14.75 13.74 14.39
N HIS A 228 -15.98 13.30 14.65
CA HIS A 228 -16.70 13.49 15.92
C HIS A 228 -17.32 12.16 16.32
N PRO A 229 -17.20 11.69 17.60
CA PRO A 229 -17.21 12.47 18.84
C PRO A 229 -15.99 12.21 19.77
N ASP A 230 -16.00 12.75 21.01
CA ASP A 230 -14.97 12.60 22.07
C ASP A 230 -14.62 11.16 22.46
N LYS A 231 -15.35 10.14 21.96
CA LYS A 231 -15.13 8.72 22.23
C LYS A 231 -15.22 7.88 20.94
N PRO A 232 -14.27 6.96 20.70
CA PRO A 232 -14.30 6.09 19.52
C PRO A 232 -15.50 5.13 19.59
N ARG A 233 -16.32 5.13 18.54
CA ARG A 233 -17.38 4.14 18.32
C ARG A 233 -16.82 2.94 17.55
N LYS A 234 -17.54 1.81 17.63
CA LYS A 234 -17.27 0.68 16.75
C LYS A 234 -17.49 1.14 15.31
N THR A 235 -16.55 0.83 14.43
CA THR A 235 -16.62 1.14 13.00
C THR A 235 -16.84 -0.13 12.20
N ILE A 236 -17.76 -0.10 11.25
CA ILE A 236 -17.98 -1.15 10.26
C ILE A 236 -17.55 -0.61 8.90
N ILE A 237 -16.72 -1.37 8.20
CA ILE A 237 -16.31 -1.05 6.84
C ILE A 237 -16.97 -2.04 5.88
N ALA A 238 -17.83 -1.55 5.00
CA ALA A 238 -18.31 -2.26 3.82
C ALA A 238 -17.28 -2.06 2.70
N PHE A 239 -16.36 -3.01 2.54
CA PHE A 239 -15.23 -2.92 1.64
C PHE A 239 -15.54 -3.59 0.31
N GLY A 240 -15.47 -2.86 -0.81
CA GLY A 240 -15.61 -3.42 -2.14
C GLY A 240 -14.51 -4.47 -2.43
N ASP A 241 -14.89 -5.66 -2.90
CA ASP A 241 -13.94 -6.74 -3.18
C ASP A 241 -13.35 -6.72 -4.61
N GLY A 242 -13.38 -5.56 -5.26
CA GLY A 242 -12.76 -5.32 -6.55
C GLY A 242 -11.26 -5.55 -6.52
N MET A 243 -10.84 -6.66 -7.11
CA MET A 243 -9.42 -6.98 -7.23
C MET A 243 -8.82 -6.41 -8.51
N PHE A 244 -8.32 -5.17 -8.44
CA PHE A 244 -7.46 -4.64 -9.50
C PHE A 244 -6.03 -5.14 -9.32
N ASN A 245 -5.40 -5.59 -10.41
CA ASN A 245 -3.97 -5.90 -10.41
C ASN A 245 -3.19 -4.66 -9.98
N SER A 246 -2.26 -4.83 -9.03
CA SER A 246 -1.47 -3.75 -8.43
C SER A 246 -0.55 -2.99 -9.40
N SER A 247 -0.53 -3.40 -10.66
CA SER A 247 0.41 -2.93 -11.69
C SER A 247 -0.23 -3.08 -13.06
N LEU A 248 -1.18 -2.20 -13.36
CA LEU A 248 -1.53 -1.92 -14.75
C LEU A 248 -0.29 -1.32 -15.43
N ARG A 249 0.08 -1.82 -16.61
CA ARG A 249 1.29 -1.38 -17.34
C ARG A 249 1.27 0.14 -17.50
N GLY A 250 2.35 0.81 -17.09
CA GLY A 250 2.48 2.28 -17.13
C GLY A 250 1.95 3.04 -15.92
N ASN A 251 1.24 2.39 -14.98
CA ASN A 251 0.71 3.03 -13.78
C ASN A 251 1.54 2.71 -12.53
N ARG A 252 1.60 3.69 -11.62
CA ARG A 252 2.13 3.47 -10.26
C ARG A 252 1.20 2.51 -9.51
N GLY A 253 1.78 1.64 -8.67
CA GLY A 253 1.00 0.61 -8.00
C GLY A 253 0.24 1.12 -6.77
N ALA A 254 -1.07 0.86 -6.74
CA ALA A 254 -1.93 1.16 -5.59
C ALA A 254 -1.78 0.11 -4.48
N PRO A 255 -1.67 0.51 -3.19
CA PRO A 255 -1.43 -0.40 -2.07
C PRO A 255 -2.70 -1.03 -1.49
N VAL A 256 -3.76 -1.25 -2.29
CA VAL A 256 -5.09 -1.73 -1.81
C VAL A 256 -4.97 -2.99 -0.95
N ARG A 257 -4.22 -4.01 -1.42
CA ARG A 257 -4.00 -5.25 -0.67
C ARG A 257 -3.28 -5.04 0.66
N LEU A 258 -2.39 -4.05 0.75
CA LEU A 258 -1.69 -3.72 1.99
C LEU A 258 -2.62 -3.00 2.96
N ILE A 259 -3.48 -2.10 2.47
CA ILE A 259 -4.49 -1.42 3.28
C ILE A 259 -5.50 -2.44 3.83
N LYS A 260 -6.06 -3.32 2.99
CA LYS A 260 -6.95 -4.42 3.41
C LYS A 260 -6.32 -5.27 4.52
N LYS A 261 -5.07 -5.70 4.34
CA LYS A 261 -4.32 -6.46 5.36
C LYS A 261 -4.04 -5.67 6.63
N ALA A 262 -3.87 -4.36 6.55
CA ALA A 262 -3.67 -3.52 7.73
C ALA A 262 -4.98 -3.32 8.49
N LEU A 263 -6.09 -3.05 7.79
CA LEU A 263 -7.43 -2.96 8.38
C LEU A 263 -7.81 -4.27 9.09
N GLN A 264 -7.54 -5.43 8.47
CA GLN A 264 -7.77 -6.74 9.09
C GLN A 264 -7.05 -6.94 10.44
N LYS A 265 -5.96 -6.22 10.72
CA LYS A 265 -5.28 -6.27 12.02
C LYS A 265 -5.99 -5.46 13.11
N TYR A 266 -6.87 -4.53 12.73
CA TYR A 266 -7.71 -3.77 13.66
C TYR A 266 -9.04 -4.48 13.94
N CYS A 267 -9.38 -5.52 13.16
CA CYS A 267 -10.57 -6.33 13.37
C CYS A 267 -10.59 -6.99 14.76
N GLY A 268 -11.76 -7.02 15.39
CA GLY A 268 -11.99 -7.64 16.69
C GLY A 268 -11.95 -6.71 17.91
N ASN A 269 -11.49 -5.45 17.73
CA ASN A 269 -11.51 -4.44 18.79
C ASN A 269 -12.56 -3.35 18.49
N GLN A 270 -12.19 -2.40 17.62
CA GLN A 270 -12.99 -1.21 17.29
C GLN A 270 -13.44 -1.19 15.82
N LEU A 271 -13.03 -2.19 15.04
CA LEU A 271 -13.29 -2.27 13.62
C LEU A 271 -13.85 -3.66 13.25
N GLU A 272 -14.80 -3.68 12.34
CA GLU A 272 -15.24 -4.87 11.62
C GLU A 272 -15.23 -4.59 10.12
N ILE A 273 -14.98 -5.61 9.31
CA ILE A 273 -14.95 -5.48 7.84
C ILE A 273 -15.94 -6.49 7.25
N CYS A 274 -16.88 -5.99 6.46
CA CYS A 274 -17.74 -6.76 5.59
C CYS A 274 -17.24 -6.61 4.15
N MET A 275 -17.00 -7.72 3.46
CA MET A 275 -16.64 -7.68 2.05
C MET A 275 -17.92 -7.62 1.22
N VAL A 276 -18.04 -6.64 0.34
CA VAL A 276 -19.22 -6.42 -0.49
C VAL A 276 -18.86 -6.60 -1.96
N ASP A 277 -19.73 -7.26 -2.71
CA ASP A 277 -19.57 -7.42 -4.16
C ASP A 277 -19.63 -6.04 -4.84
N GLU A 278 -18.73 -5.82 -5.80
CA GLU A 278 -18.60 -4.57 -6.56
C GLU A 278 -19.39 -4.59 -7.88
N TYR A 279 -20.18 -5.63 -8.12
CA TYR A 279 -20.89 -5.78 -9.38
C TYR A 279 -21.79 -4.57 -9.69
N LEU A 280 -21.41 -3.82 -10.74
CA LEU A 280 -22.11 -2.65 -11.28
C LEU A 280 -22.29 -1.45 -10.32
N THR A 281 -21.55 -1.39 -9.21
CA THR A 281 -21.63 -0.27 -8.24
C THR A 281 -21.32 1.09 -8.87
N SER A 282 -20.43 1.11 -9.87
CA SER A 282 -20.11 2.32 -10.66
C SER A 282 -21.03 2.58 -11.86
N GLN A 283 -22.11 1.80 -12.02
CA GLN A 283 -23.06 1.91 -13.14
C GLN A 283 -24.52 2.06 -12.70
N ILE A 284 -24.84 1.80 -11.44
CA ILE A 284 -26.20 1.90 -10.89
C ILE A 284 -26.32 3.17 -10.06
N CYS A 285 -27.34 3.98 -10.35
CA CYS A 285 -27.57 5.20 -9.60
C CYS A 285 -28.06 4.90 -8.17
N ASN A 286 -27.39 5.40 -7.14
CA ASN A 286 -27.81 5.15 -5.75
C ASN A 286 -29.19 5.73 -5.40
N ARG A 287 -29.61 6.80 -6.09
CA ARG A 287 -30.91 7.46 -5.88
C ARG A 287 -32.07 6.70 -6.53
N CYS A 288 -31.98 6.42 -7.83
CA CYS A 288 -33.10 5.84 -8.59
C CYS A 288 -32.94 4.35 -8.92
N LYS A 289 -31.82 3.73 -8.53
CA LYS A 289 -31.48 2.32 -8.74
C LYS A 289 -31.50 1.86 -10.21
N SER A 290 -31.52 2.80 -11.15
CA SER A 290 -31.43 2.50 -12.58
C SER A 290 -29.98 2.38 -13.04
N ARG A 291 -29.75 1.47 -14.00
CA ARG A 291 -28.47 1.30 -14.71
C ARG A 291 -28.43 2.17 -15.97
N ASN A 292 -28.76 3.44 -15.83
CA ASN A 292 -28.79 4.41 -16.93
C ASN A 292 -27.86 5.59 -16.61
N MET A 293 -26.57 5.29 -16.50
CA MET A 293 -25.52 6.23 -16.13
C MET A 293 -24.61 6.48 -17.34
N ASP A 294 -24.30 7.74 -17.61
CA ASP A 294 -23.43 8.12 -18.71
C ASP A 294 -22.34 9.11 -18.31
N ASN A 295 -21.20 9.04 -18.99
CA ASN A 295 -20.13 9.99 -18.75
C ASN A 295 -20.53 11.40 -19.17
N VAL A 296 -20.25 12.38 -18.32
CA VAL A 296 -20.40 13.79 -18.69
C VAL A 296 -19.41 14.12 -19.80
N VAL A 297 -19.87 14.86 -20.80
CA VAL A 297 -19.05 15.32 -21.93
C VAL A 297 -18.79 16.80 -21.76
N THR A 298 -17.53 17.21 -21.92
CA THR A 298 -17.17 18.64 -21.90
C THR A 298 -17.62 19.32 -23.19
N GLU A 299 -18.34 20.44 -23.08
CA GLU A 299 -18.88 21.18 -24.22
C GLU A 299 -17.79 21.60 -25.21
N LYS A 300 -16.63 22.05 -24.70
CA LYS A 300 -15.54 22.59 -25.52
C LYS A 300 -14.76 21.54 -26.32
N SER A 301 -14.61 20.31 -25.79
CA SER A 301 -13.70 19.32 -26.39
C SER A 301 -14.38 18.02 -26.84
N LYS A 302 -15.68 17.85 -26.55
CA LYS A 302 -16.43 16.60 -26.74
C LYS A 302 -15.79 15.37 -26.06
N ARG A 303 -14.81 15.57 -25.17
CA ARG A 303 -14.17 14.48 -24.42
C ARG A 303 -15.03 14.07 -23.25
N ARG A 304 -15.12 12.75 -23.04
CA ARG A 304 -15.79 12.13 -21.89
C ARG A 304 -14.96 12.33 -20.64
N VAL A 305 -15.60 12.82 -19.59
CA VAL A 305 -15.04 12.90 -18.25
C VAL A 305 -15.33 11.59 -17.54
N HIS A 306 -14.32 10.71 -17.44
CA HIS A 306 -14.51 9.37 -16.90
C HIS A 306 -14.90 9.35 -15.42
N THR A 307 -14.47 10.36 -14.65
CA THR A 307 -14.71 10.48 -13.20
C THR A 307 -16.12 10.94 -12.83
N ILE A 308 -16.90 11.47 -13.78
CA ILE A 308 -18.22 12.05 -13.53
C ILE A 308 -19.26 11.30 -14.36
N LEU A 309 -20.33 10.88 -13.70
CA LEU A 309 -21.46 10.17 -14.29
C LEU A 309 -22.74 10.98 -14.10
N LYS A 310 -23.57 11.08 -15.13
CA LYS A 310 -24.91 11.64 -15.07
C LYS A 310 -25.93 10.53 -15.21
N CYS A 311 -26.90 10.50 -14.31
CA CYS A 311 -28.06 9.62 -14.45
C CYS A 311 -28.98 10.16 -15.54
N LYS A 312 -29.28 9.34 -16.55
CA LYS A 312 -30.16 9.67 -17.67
C LYS A 312 -31.63 9.36 -17.41
N GLN A 313 -31.98 8.83 -16.23
CA GLN A 313 -33.37 8.69 -15.85
C GLN A 313 -34.00 10.08 -15.72
N ASN A 314 -35.05 10.34 -16.49
CA ASN A 314 -35.71 11.66 -16.59
C ASN A 314 -36.10 12.25 -15.22
N THR A 315 -36.44 11.39 -14.26
CA THR A 315 -36.86 11.78 -12.90
C THR A 315 -35.71 11.95 -11.91
N CYS A 316 -34.49 11.53 -12.25
CA CYS A 316 -33.32 11.59 -11.37
C CYS A 316 -32.41 12.74 -11.75
N ASN A 317 -31.85 12.72 -12.97
CA ASN A 317 -30.92 13.72 -13.52
C ASN A 317 -29.72 14.10 -12.63
N ILE A 318 -29.38 13.30 -11.61
CA ILE A 318 -28.27 13.56 -10.70
C ILE A 318 -26.94 13.32 -11.39
N VAL A 319 -25.97 14.15 -11.04
CA VAL A 319 -24.57 13.99 -11.41
C VAL A 319 -23.78 13.46 -10.21
N TRP A 320 -23.07 12.37 -10.41
CA TRP A 320 -22.27 11.68 -9.42
C TRP A 320 -20.78 11.71 -9.79
N ASN A 321 -19.93 11.85 -8.78
CA ASN A 321 -18.57 11.33 -8.91
C ASN A 321 -18.66 9.79 -8.90
N ARG A 322 -17.98 9.14 -9.86
CA ARG A 322 -18.02 7.69 -10.05
C ARG A 322 -17.63 6.91 -8.80
N ASP A 323 -16.51 7.27 -8.18
CA ASP A 323 -15.93 6.52 -7.06
C ASP A 323 -16.77 6.75 -5.78
N ILE A 324 -17.33 7.94 -5.61
CA ILE A 324 -18.23 8.25 -4.48
C ILE A 324 -19.53 7.45 -4.62
N MET A 325 -20.07 7.35 -5.83
CA MET A 325 -21.26 6.55 -6.09
C MET A 325 -20.99 5.08 -5.80
N ALA A 326 -19.88 4.53 -6.30
CA ALA A 326 -19.49 3.15 -6.05
C ALA A 326 -19.33 2.87 -4.55
N ALA A 327 -18.60 3.73 -3.82
CA ALA A 327 -18.42 3.63 -2.37
C ALA A 327 -19.75 3.64 -1.61
N HIS A 328 -20.66 4.53 -1.99
CA HIS A 328 -21.98 4.62 -1.38
C HIS A 328 -22.89 3.44 -1.75
N SER A 329 -22.67 2.74 -2.88
CA SER A 329 -23.42 1.52 -3.21
C SER A 329 -23.12 0.35 -2.27
N HIS A 330 -22.03 0.42 -1.49
CA HIS A 330 -21.66 -0.60 -0.51
C HIS A 330 -22.39 -0.48 0.84
N LEU A 331 -23.05 0.67 1.09
CA LEU A 331 -23.87 0.93 2.28
C LEU A 331 -25.31 0.43 2.09
#